data_AF-A0A821M4A0-F1
#
_entry.id   AF-A0A821M4A0-F1
#
_cell.length_a   1.000
_cell.length_b   1.000
_cell.length_c   1.000
_cell.angle_alpha   90.00
_cell.angle_beta   90.00
_cell.angle_gamma   90.00
#
_symmetry.space_group_name_H-M   'P 1'
#
loop_
_entity.id
_entity.type
_entity.pdbx_description
1 polymer ?
#
loop_
_entity_poly.entity_id
_entity_poly.type
_entity_poly.pdbx_seq_one_letter_code
_entity_poly.pdbx_strand_id
1 'polypeptide(L)' 'VPETPTNVNTTSLTYSSISLKWQPGFDGGWPQSYWVSLDNSLSKETNQSHYTFTSK' A
#
# COMPACT_ATOMS: atom_id res chain seq x y z
N VAL A 1 6.59 -12.51 -12.68
CA VAL A 1 6.26 -11.08 -12.44
C VAL A 1 5.14 -11.09 -11.44
N PRO A 2 5.26 -10.34 -10.33
CA PRO A 2 4.24 -10.32 -9.31
C PRO A 2 2.93 -9.87 -9.93
N GLU A 3 1.87 -10.61 -9.67
CA GLU A 3 0.53 -10.16 -10.01
C GLU A 3 0.22 -8.85 -9.26
N THR A 4 -0.54 -7.99 -9.92
CA THR A 4 -0.93 -6.71 -9.33
C THR A 4 -1.72 -6.93 -8.04
N PRO A 5 -1.45 -6.18 -6.95
CA PRO A 5 -2.27 -6.25 -5.76
C PRO A 5 -3.72 -5.88 -6.07
N THR A 6 -4.65 -6.50 -5.37
CA THR A 6 -6.09 -6.30 -5.56
C THR A 6 -6.76 -5.80 -4.28
N ASN A 7 -8.04 -5.43 -4.35
CA ASN A 7 -8.85 -5.04 -3.19
C ASN A 7 -8.20 -3.94 -2.33
N VAL A 8 -7.59 -2.95 -2.99
CA VAL A 8 -7.03 -1.77 -2.33
C VAL A 8 -8.17 -0.98 -1.70
N ASN A 9 -8.15 -0.87 -0.38
CA ASN A 9 -9.20 -0.21 0.40
C ASN A 9 -8.59 0.63 1.51
N THR A 10 -9.27 1.72 1.84
CA THR A 10 -8.93 2.55 2.99
C THR A 10 -9.53 1.94 4.26
N THR A 11 -8.72 1.75 5.29
CA THR A 11 -9.16 1.19 6.58
C THR A 11 -9.38 2.24 7.66
N SER A 12 -8.74 3.41 7.52
CA SER A 12 -8.93 4.56 8.41
C SER A 12 -8.63 5.86 7.67
N LEU A 13 -9.46 6.86 7.95
CA LEU A 13 -9.34 8.22 7.43
C LEU A 13 -9.53 9.18 8.59
N THR A 14 -8.50 9.96 8.88
CA THR A 14 -8.56 11.06 9.84
C THR A 14 -8.13 12.35 9.17
N TYR A 15 -8.21 13.46 9.92
CA TYR A 15 -7.70 14.73 9.43
C TYR A 15 -6.20 14.70 9.08
N SER A 16 -5.41 13.85 9.74
CA SER A 16 -3.95 13.80 9.60
C SER A 16 -3.40 12.45 9.13
N SER A 17 -4.25 11.45 8.85
CA SER A 17 -3.78 10.13 8.42
C SER A 17 -4.72 9.39 7.49
N ILE A 18 -4.13 8.58 6.62
CA ILE A 18 -4.80 7.69 5.69
C ILE A 18 -4.16 6.31 5.81
N SER A 19 -4.94 5.31 6.22
CA SER A 19 -4.50 3.91 6.26
C SER A 19 -5.09 3.12 5.11
N LEU A 20 -4.24 2.41 4.39
CA LEU A 20 -4.58 1.58 3.25
C LEU A 20 -4.25 0.11 3.56
N LYS A 21 -5.06 -0.80 3.02
CA LYS A 21 -4.78 -2.23 2.99
C LYS A 21 -5.10 -2.76 1.59
N TRP A 22 -4.34 -3.75 1.16
CA TRP A 22 -4.57 -4.46 -0.10
C TRP A 22 -4.35 -5.96 0.07
N GLN A 23 -4.75 -6.71 -0.93
CA GLN A 23 -4.42 -8.12 -1.05
C GLN A 23 -3.20 -8.27 -1.95
N PRO A 24 -2.13 -8.94 -1.48
CA PRO A 24 -1.00 -9.33 -2.33
C PRO A 24 -1.48 -10.11 -3.56
N GLY A 25 -0.80 -9.92 -4.69
CA GLY A 25 -0.95 -10.82 -5.82
C GLY A 25 -0.17 -12.13 -5.58
N PHE A 26 -0.13 -13.03 -6.55
CA PHE A 26 0.79 -14.16 -6.52
C PHE A 26 2.09 -13.83 -7.27
N ASP A 27 3.23 -14.23 -6.69
CA ASP A 27 4.55 -14.14 -7.36
C ASP A 27 5.35 -15.42 -7.13
N GLY A 28 4.73 -16.59 -7.32
CA GLY A 28 5.42 -17.87 -7.17
C GLY A 28 5.88 -18.20 -5.74
N GLY A 29 5.31 -17.53 -4.72
CA GLY A 29 5.67 -17.71 -3.31
C GLY A 29 6.82 -16.82 -2.81
N TRP A 30 7.33 -15.90 -3.63
CA TRP A 30 8.38 -14.97 -3.23
C TRP A 30 7.82 -13.78 -2.42
N PRO A 31 8.61 -13.17 -1.52
CA PRO A 31 8.25 -11.92 -0.86
C PRO A 31 8.01 -10.79 -1.87
N GLN A 32 6.98 -9.97 -1.64
CA GLN A 32 6.59 -8.87 -2.52
C GLN A 32 6.85 -7.51 -1.87
N SER A 33 7.22 -6.54 -2.69
CA SER A 33 7.37 -5.12 -2.33
C SER A 33 6.40 -4.26 -3.13
N TYR A 34 6.01 -3.13 -2.55
CA TYR A 34 4.98 -2.24 -3.08
C TYR A 34 5.44 -0.78 -3.03
N TRP A 35 5.11 -0.05 -4.09
CA TRP A 35 5.16 1.41 -4.09
C TRP A 35 3.76 1.95 -3.79
N VAL A 36 3.64 2.68 -2.68
CA VAL A 36 2.40 3.34 -2.28
C VAL A 36 2.61 4.83 -2.52
N SER A 37 1.71 5.45 -3.29
CA SER A 37 1.77 6.88 -3.60
C SER A 37 0.54 7.63 -3.09
N LEU A 38 0.76 8.87 -2.63
CA LEU A 38 -0.29 9.82 -2.29
C LEU A 38 -0.16 11.04 -3.21
N ASP A 39 -1.24 11.34 -3.94
CA ASP A 39 -1.36 12.47 -4.88
C ASP A 39 -0.17 12.60 -5.86
N ASN A 40 0.41 11.48 -6.29
CA ASN A 40 1.60 11.41 -7.15
C ASN A 40 2.83 12.18 -6.64
N SER A 41 2.80 12.70 -5.41
CA SER A 41 3.83 13.59 -4.85
C SER A 41 4.68 12.89 -3.79
N LEU A 42 4.07 12.00 -3.01
CA LEU A 42 4.74 11.21 -1.99
C LEU A 42 4.69 9.75 -2.38
N SER A 43 5.84 9.12 -2.61
CA SER A 43 5.96 7.68 -2.86
C SER A 43 6.79 7.02 -1.77
N LYS A 44 6.30 5.88 -1.28
CA LYS A 44 6.94 5.10 -0.22
C LYS A 44 6.96 3.63 -0.60
N GLU A 45 8.08 2.98 -0.31
CA GLU A 45 8.23 1.54 -0.49
C GLU A 45 7.87 0.82 0.81
N THR A 46 7.23 -0.34 0.69
CA THR A 46 6.93 -1.25 1.81
C THR A 46 6.86 -2.70 1.32
N ASN A 47 7.15 -3.65 2.19
CA ASN A 47 6.93 -5.09 1.97
C ASN A 47 5.69 -5.62 2.71
N GLN A 48 4.89 -4.72 3.31
CA GLN A 48 3.65 -5.05 4.00
C GLN A 48 2.47 -4.87 3.05
N SER A 49 1.36 -5.58 3.30
CA SER A 49 0.10 -5.44 2.56
C SER A 49 -0.81 -4.32 3.11
N HIS A 50 -0.20 -3.36 3.81
CA HIS A 50 -0.84 -2.17 4.34
C HIS A 50 0.18 -1.03 4.47
N TYR A 51 -0.32 0.21 4.46
CA TYR A 51 0.49 1.39 4.67
C TYR A 51 -0.34 2.50 5.30
N THR A 52 0.28 3.31 6.16
CA THR A 52 -0.36 4.51 6.71
C THR A 52 0.44 5.74 6.33
N PHE A 53 -0.19 6.66 5.61
CA PHE A 53 0.30 8.02 5.44
C PHE A 53 -0.11 8.84 6.66
N THR A 54 0.83 9.63 7.18
CA THR A 54 0.57 10.59 8.25
C THR A 54 1.09 11.95 7.82
N SER A 55 0.29 13.01 7.98
CA SER A 55 0.76 14.37 7.80
C SER A 55 1.84 14.69 8.84
N LYS A 56 2.83 15.50 8.46
CA LYS A 56 3.78 16.04 9.43
C LYS A 56 3.11 17.08 10.32
#